data_AF-A0A3E3E8R3-F1
#
_entry.id   AF-A0A3E3E8R3-F1
#
_cell.length_a   1.000
_cell.length_b   1.000
_cell.length_c   1.000
_cell.angle_alpha   90.00
_cell.angle_beta   90.00
_cell.angle_gamma   90.00
#
_symmetry.space_group_name_H-M   'P 1'
#
loop_
_entity.id
_entity.type
_entity.pdbx_description
1 polymer ?
#
loop_
_entity_poly.entity_id
_entity_poly.type
_entity_poly.pdbx_seq_one_letter_code
_entity_poly.pdbx_strand_id
1 'polypeptide(L)'
;MQNPKLILFDSVVFNTTDKTMHILDGSLGFYDYRHIKRAVILNERANHRGKSTPFLAVVPKGPGRPGVLLYSFLYVGIKIVMADHSILAIYISKEKTQVGTNQYWEDQTKAKEILMLIQKIIHKYAKEEAYLGG
;
A
#
# COMPACT_ATOMS: atom_id res chain seq x y z
N MET A 1 32.03 2.65 1.08
CA MET A 1 30.57 2.72 1.36
C MET A 1 29.86 2.34 0.07
N GLN A 2 28.98 1.34 0.08
CA GLN A 2 28.19 1.00 -1.11
C GLN A 2 27.06 2.03 -1.27
N ASN A 3 26.80 2.49 -2.51
CA ASN A 3 25.68 3.39 -2.77
C ASN A 3 24.35 2.68 -2.48
N PRO A 4 23.40 3.34 -1.80
CA PRO A 4 22.11 2.75 -1.52
C PRO A 4 21.36 2.52 -2.83
N LYS A 5 20.84 1.30 -3.01
CA LYS A 5 20.02 0.97 -4.18
C LYS A 5 18.56 1.27 -3.86
N LEU A 6 18.10 2.44 -4.29
CA LEU A 6 16.76 2.96 -4.03
C LEU A 6 15.80 2.67 -5.20
N ILE A 7 14.56 2.35 -4.86
CA ILE A 7 13.41 2.34 -5.78
C ILE A 7 12.44 3.42 -5.29
N LEU A 8 12.17 4.40 -6.13
CA LEU A 8 11.44 5.62 -5.75
C LEU A 8 10.01 5.58 -6.28
N PHE A 9 9.06 5.85 -5.39
CA PHE A 9 7.69 6.25 -5.70
C PHE A 9 7.35 7.51 -4.91
N ASP A 10 6.36 8.26 -5.37
CA ASP A 10 5.93 9.50 -4.71
C ASP A 10 5.54 9.31 -3.24
N SER A 11 4.95 8.16 -2.90
CA SER A 11 4.42 7.88 -1.55
C SER A 11 5.26 6.91 -0.73
N VAL A 12 6.28 6.28 -1.33
CA VAL A 12 7.13 5.31 -0.65
C VAL A 12 8.48 5.16 -1.35
N VAL A 13 9.55 5.06 -0.57
CA VAL A 13 10.90 4.75 -1.06
C VAL A 13 11.34 3.41 -0.51
N PHE A 14 11.79 2.50 -1.37
CA PHE A 14 12.38 1.23 -0.95
C PHE A 14 13.89 1.30 -1.06
N ASN A 15 14.59 1.11 0.06
CA ASN A 15 16.04 0.93 0.09
C ASN A 15 16.37 -0.56 0.12
N THR A 16 16.84 -1.08 -1.01
CA THR A 16 17.14 -2.51 -1.15
C THR A 16 18.45 -2.95 -0.51
N THR A 17 19.32 -1.99 -0.17
CA THR A 17 20.56 -2.23 0.57
C THR A 17 20.25 -2.46 2.05
N ASP A 18 19.53 -1.53 2.67
CA ASP A 18 19.21 -1.56 4.11
C ASP A 18 17.95 -2.36 4.43
N LYS A 19 17.25 -2.82 3.39
CA LYS A 19 16.02 -3.59 3.46
C LYS A 19 14.86 -2.86 4.14
N THR A 20 14.82 -1.55 3.96
CA THR A 20 13.82 -0.66 4.55
C THR A 20 12.88 -0.07 3.51
N MET A 21 11.64 0.21 3.91
CA MET A 21 10.73 1.09 3.20
C MET A 21 10.49 2.36 4.02
N HIS A 22 10.57 3.51 3.38
CA HIS A 22 10.21 4.80 3.95
C HIS A 22 8.85 5.21 3.38
N ILE A 23 7.81 5.19 4.22
CA ILE A 23 6.47 5.62 3.83
C ILE A 23 6.39 7.14 3.98
N LEU A 24 6.05 7.82 2.88
CA LEU A 24 5.99 9.28 2.77
C LEU A 24 4.55 9.82 2.80
N ASP A 25 3.55 8.96 2.57
CA ASP A 25 2.14 9.29 2.70
C ASP A 25 1.34 8.11 3.27
N GLY A 26 0.74 8.30 4.43
CA GLY A 26 0.00 7.28 5.19
C GLY A 26 0.62 7.04 6.56
N SER A 27 1.06 5.81 6.81
CA SER A 27 1.78 5.46 8.05
C SER A 27 3.23 5.91 7.95
N LEU A 28 3.49 7.21 8.17
CA LEU A 28 4.80 7.82 7.99
C LEU A 28 5.89 7.15 8.83
N GLY A 29 7.05 6.88 8.23
CA GLY A 29 8.21 6.34 8.93
C GLY A 29 9.00 5.31 8.14
N PHE A 30 10.03 4.76 8.78
CA PHE A 30 10.89 3.73 8.23
C PHE A 30 10.53 2.36 8.81
N TYR A 31 10.37 1.38 7.94
CA TYR A 31 9.97 0.02 8.32
C TYR A 31 10.85 -0.99 7.61
N ASP A 32 11.22 -2.07 8.30
CA ASP A 32 11.86 -3.22 7.67
C ASP A 32 10.84 -3.98 6.83
N TYR A 33 10.99 -3.92 5.51
CA TYR A 33 10.00 -4.50 4.60
C TYR A 33 10.01 -6.04 4.61
N ARG A 34 11.02 -6.68 5.22
CA ARG A 34 11.10 -8.15 5.32
C ARG A 34 10.03 -8.71 6.24
N HIS A 35 9.55 -7.89 7.18
CA HIS A 35 8.49 -8.26 8.10
C HIS A 35 7.08 -8.07 7.52
N ILE A 36 6.95 -7.68 6.24
CA ILE A 36 5.64 -7.61 5.60
C ILE A 36 5.09 -9.04 5.43
N LYS A 37 3.89 -9.31 5.96
CA LYS A 37 3.18 -10.58 5.77
C LYS A 37 2.24 -10.54 4.58
N ARG A 38 1.54 -9.42 4.37
CA ARG A 38 0.56 -9.27 3.28
C ARG A 38 0.39 -7.81 2.90
N ALA A 39 0.09 -7.55 1.63
CA ALA A 39 -0.36 -6.25 1.16
C ALA A 39 -1.57 -6.38 0.22
N VAL A 40 -2.44 -5.37 0.21
CA VAL A 40 -3.62 -5.32 -0.67
C VAL A 40 -4.00 -3.88 -1.01
N ILE A 41 -4.40 -3.66 -2.27
CA ILE A 41 -4.93 -2.36 -2.72
C ILE A 41 -6.38 -2.22 -2.26
N LEU A 42 -6.66 -1.13 -1.53
CA LEU A 42 -7.96 -0.79 -1.00
C LEU A 42 -8.32 0.66 -1.34
N ASN A 43 -9.61 0.94 -1.35
CA ASN A 43 -10.16 2.27 -1.54
C ASN A 43 -10.78 2.72 -0.22
N GLU A 44 -10.25 3.77 0.38
CA GLU A 44 -10.78 4.35 1.62
C GLU A 44 -11.74 5.50 1.30
N ARG A 45 -12.87 5.59 2.00
CA ARG A 45 -13.76 6.74 1.86
C ARG A 45 -13.06 8.04 2.29
N ALA A 46 -13.13 9.08 1.47
CA ALA A 46 -12.36 10.30 1.66
C ALA A 46 -12.61 11.00 3.01
N ASN A 47 -13.80 10.86 3.59
CA ASN A 47 -14.12 11.44 4.89
C ASN A 47 -13.48 10.72 6.10
N HIS A 48 -12.80 9.59 5.89
CA HIS A 48 -12.13 8.79 6.93
C HIS A 48 -10.60 8.90 6.90
N ARG A 49 -9.99 9.41 5.81
CA ARG A 49 -8.53 9.58 5.73
C ARG A 49 -8.01 10.41 6.89
N GLY A 50 -7.06 9.84 7.64
CA GLY A 50 -6.43 10.48 8.80
C GLY A 50 -7.30 10.57 10.06
N LYS A 51 -8.54 10.03 10.06
CA LYS A 51 -9.45 10.09 11.21
C LYS A 51 -9.61 8.77 11.97
N SER A 52 -9.29 7.66 11.31
CA SER A 52 -9.33 6.33 11.90
C SER A 52 -8.10 5.54 11.47
N THR A 53 -7.92 4.34 12.03
CA THR A 53 -6.96 3.39 11.48
C THR A 53 -7.22 3.23 9.98
N PRO A 54 -6.19 3.39 9.13
CA PRO A 54 -6.36 3.37 7.69
C PRO A 54 -7.04 2.09 7.18
N PHE A 55 -7.91 2.27 6.20
CA PHE A 55 -8.61 1.18 5.50
C PHE A 55 -9.48 0.29 6.38
N LEU A 56 -10.06 0.83 7.46
CA LEU A 56 -11.18 0.19 8.16
C LEU A 56 -12.51 0.42 7.41
N ALA A 57 -12.70 1.60 6.80
CA ALA A 57 -13.88 1.95 6.03
C ALA A 57 -13.65 1.77 4.52
N VAL A 58 -13.47 0.52 4.09
CA VAL A 58 -13.19 0.17 2.68
C VAL A 58 -14.46 0.24 1.83
N VAL A 59 -14.34 0.81 0.62
CA VAL A 59 -15.39 0.72 -0.40
C VAL A 59 -15.46 -0.73 -0.94
N PRO A 60 -16.61 -1.43 -0.84
CA PRO A 60 -16.73 -2.81 -1.30
C PRO A 60 -16.36 -2.97 -2.79
N LYS A 61 -15.57 -4.00 -3.12
CA LYS A 61 -15.32 -4.43 -4.50
C LYS A 61 -16.39 -5.45 -4.89
N GLY A 62 -17.51 -5.02 -5.46
CA GLY A 62 -18.60 -5.89 -5.91
C GLY A 62 -19.71 -5.11 -6.61
N PRO A 63 -20.69 -5.76 -7.26
CA PRO A 63 -21.84 -5.09 -7.86
C PRO A 63 -22.75 -4.57 -6.75
N GLY A 64 -22.33 -3.50 -6.09
CA GLY A 64 -23.17 -2.70 -5.21
C GLY A 64 -24.10 -1.82 -6.02
N ARG A 65 -25.20 -1.36 -5.40
CA ARG A 65 -26.15 -0.42 -6.02
C ARG A 65 -25.38 0.70 -6.74
N PRO A 66 -25.53 0.87 -8.07
CA PRO A 66 -24.69 1.76 -8.89
C PRO A 66 -24.54 3.17 -8.30
N GLY A 67 -25.58 3.66 -7.60
CA GLY A 67 -25.63 5.01 -7.04
C GLY A 67 -24.93 5.25 -5.70
N VAL A 68 -24.26 4.30 -5.04
CA VAL A 68 -23.51 4.59 -3.78
C VAL A 68 -22.00 4.64 -4.01
N LEU A 69 -21.48 3.82 -4.93
CA LEU A 69 -20.05 3.80 -5.26
C LEU A 69 -19.62 4.97 -6.16
N LEU A 70 -20.48 5.40 -7.09
CA LEU A 70 -20.15 6.44 -8.08
C LEU A 70 -20.01 7.84 -7.45
N TYR A 71 -20.69 8.13 -6.34
CA TYR A 71 -20.72 9.47 -5.73
C TYR A 71 -19.84 9.61 -4.48
N SER A 72 -19.21 8.53 -4.02
CA SER A 72 -18.34 8.57 -2.85
C SER A 72 -16.92 8.93 -3.27
N PHE A 73 -16.44 10.11 -2.85
CA PHE A 73 -15.02 10.42 -2.93
C PHE A 73 -14.21 9.42 -2.10
N LEU A 74 -13.07 8.99 -2.63
CA LEU A 74 -12.20 7.99 -2.03
C LEU A 74 -10.72 8.33 -2.25
N TYR A 75 -9.86 7.65 -1.50
CA TYR A 75 -8.42 7.60 -1.76
C TYR A 75 -8.03 6.15 -2.10
N VAL A 76 -7.24 5.98 -3.15
CA VAL A 76 -6.60 4.69 -3.46
C VAL A 76 -5.35 4.56 -2.60
N GLY A 77 -5.17 3.40 -2.00
CA GLY A 77 -3.98 3.12 -1.20
C GLY A 77 -3.71 1.63 -1.05
N ILE A 78 -2.60 1.32 -0.39
CA ILE A 78 -2.15 -0.04 -0.10
C ILE A 78 -2.17 -0.22 1.42
N LYS A 79 -2.93 -1.22 1.87
CA LYS A 79 -2.87 -1.72 3.24
C LYS A 79 -1.77 -2.77 3.33
N ILE A 80 -0.88 -2.61 4.28
CA ILE A 80 0.20 -3.56 4.60
C ILE A 80 -0.08 -4.14 5.99
N VAL A 81 0.07 -5.46 6.12
CA VAL A 81 0.02 -6.18 7.39
C VAL A 81 1.42 -6.69 7.69
N MET A 82 1.97 -6.27 8.82
CA MET A 82 3.29 -6.66 9.29
C MET A 82 3.23 -7.95 10.13
N ALA A 83 4.38 -8.55 10.41
CA ALA A 83 4.51 -9.78 11.19
C ALA A 83 4.04 -9.64 12.65
N ASP A 84 4.18 -8.45 13.23
CA ASP A 84 3.66 -8.09 14.56
C ASP A 84 2.17 -7.72 14.56
N HIS A 85 1.48 -7.97 13.44
CA HIS A 85 0.08 -7.63 13.18
C HIS A 85 -0.22 -6.13 13.08
N SER A 86 0.79 -5.25 13.12
CA SER A 86 0.59 -3.84 12.84
C SER A 86 0.09 -3.64 11.41
N ILE A 87 -0.76 -2.62 11.23
CA ILE A 87 -1.34 -2.24 9.95
C ILE A 87 -0.71 -0.92 9.52
N LEU A 88 -0.07 -0.93 8.35
CA LEU A 88 0.48 0.27 7.73
C LEU A 88 -0.29 0.63 6.47
N ALA A 89 -0.26 1.91 6.13
CA ALA A 89 -0.91 2.46 4.95
C ALA A 89 0.07 3.22 4.07
N ILE A 90 -0.03 3.00 2.77
CA ILE A 90 0.58 3.85 1.74
C ILE A 90 -0.57 4.45 0.92
N TYR A 91 -0.79 5.77 1.00
CA TYR A 91 -1.74 6.43 0.11
C TYR A 91 -1.08 6.70 -1.24
N ILE A 92 -1.80 6.39 -2.33
CA ILE A 92 -1.34 6.64 -3.70
C ILE A 92 -2.02 7.90 -4.25
N SER A 93 -3.31 8.04 -3.99
CA SER A 93 -4.07 9.24 -4.31
C SER A 93 -3.60 10.41 -3.45
N LYS A 94 -2.98 11.41 -4.08
CA LYS A 94 -2.65 12.69 -3.41
C LYS A 94 -3.93 13.46 -3.06
N GLU A 95 -4.83 13.55 -4.04
CA GLU A 95 -6.15 14.17 -3.91
C GLU A 95 -7.27 13.13 -3.93
N LYS A 96 -8.42 13.47 -3.34
CA LYS A 96 -9.59 12.58 -3.37
C LYS A 96 -10.04 12.34 -4.81
N THR A 97 -10.43 11.11 -5.13
CA THR A 97 -10.90 10.71 -6.46
C THR A 97 -12.25 9.98 -6.38
N GLN A 98 -12.78 9.56 -7.52
CA GLN A 98 -14.00 8.76 -7.64
C GLN A 98 -13.77 7.59 -8.59
N VAL A 99 -14.45 6.48 -8.34
CA VAL A 99 -14.38 5.29 -9.19
C VAL A 99 -14.75 5.66 -10.63
N GLY A 100 -13.90 5.27 -11.57
CA GLY A 100 -14.14 5.46 -13.00
C GLY A 100 -13.51 6.72 -13.60
N THR A 101 -12.99 7.64 -12.79
CA THR A 101 -12.24 8.79 -13.31
C THR A 101 -10.84 8.39 -13.79
N ASN A 102 -10.23 9.20 -14.67
CA ASN A 102 -8.86 8.96 -15.14
C ASN A 102 -7.86 8.90 -13.97
N GLN A 103 -7.97 9.84 -13.03
CA GLN A 103 -7.14 9.86 -11.82
C GLN A 103 -7.25 8.54 -11.04
N TYR A 104 -8.47 8.01 -10.88
CA TYR A 104 -8.66 6.73 -10.18
C TYR A 104 -7.93 5.58 -10.88
N TRP A 105 -7.99 5.50 -12.21
CA TRP A 105 -7.30 4.45 -12.97
C TRP A 105 -5.79 4.59 -12.94
N GLU A 106 -5.28 5.82 -13.01
CA GLU A 106 -3.85 6.11 -12.86
C GLU A 106 -3.35 5.73 -11.46
N ASP A 107 -4.09 6.12 -10.42
CA ASP A 107 -3.76 5.78 -9.02
C ASP A 107 -3.81 4.26 -8.80
N GLN A 108 -4.80 3.55 -9.36
CA GLN A 108 -4.85 2.07 -9.32
C GLN A 108 -3.64 1.45 -10.03
N THR A 109 -3.18 2.03 -11.13
CA THR A 109 -2.01 1.52 -11.88
C THR A 109 -0.73 1.67 -11.06
N LYS A 110 -0.49 2.86 -10.51
CA LYS A 110 0.65 3.11 -9.59
C LYS A 110 0.59 2.20 -8.37
N ALA A 111 -0.60 2.00 -7.79
CA ALA A 111 -0.80 1.11 -6.65
C ALA A 111 -0.45 -0.36 -7.00
N LYS A 112 -0.76 -0.82 -8.22
CA LYS A 112 -0.40 -2.17 -8.69
C LYS A 112 1.11 -2.34 -8.82
N GLU A 113 1.82 -1.35 -9.35
CA GLU A 113 3.28 -1.39 -9.47
C GLU A 113 3.97 -1.55 -8.12
N ILE A 114 3.57 -0.74 -7.14
CA ILE A 114 4.08 -0.83 -5.76
C ILE A 114 3.70 -2.18 -5.13
N LEU A 115 2.46 -2.62 -5.31
CA LEU A 115 2.01 -3.92 -4.78
C LEU A 115 2.82 -5.08 -5.36
N MET A 116 3.13 -5.06 -6.66
CA MET A 116 3.95 -6.09 -7.31
C MET A 116 5.36 -6.12 -6.72
N LEU A 117 5.96 -4.96 -6.42
CA LEU A 117 7.26 -4.92 -5.74
C LEU A 117 7.17 -5.52 -4.33
N ILE A 118 6.15 -5.16 -3.55
CA ILE A 118 5.92 -5.72 -2.21
C ILE A 118 5.72 -7.23 -2.29
N GLN A 119 4.95 -7.74 -3.25
CA GLN A 119 4.75 -9.18 -3.44
C GLN A 119 6.06 -9.91 -3.77
N LYS A 120 6.93 -9.32 -4.60
CA LYS A 120 8.27 -9.87 -4.86
C LYS A 120 9.13 -9.92 -3.59
N ILE A 121 9.06 -8.88 -2.75
CA ILE A 121 9.74 -8.82 -1.46
C ILE A 121 9.22 -9.95 -0.55
N ILE A 122 7.90 -10.05 -0.34
CA ILE A 122 7.28 -11.10 0.48
C ILE A 122 7.71 -12.48 0.00
N HIS A 123 7.60 -12.77 -1.30
CA HIS A 123 7.98 -14.06 -1.87
C HIS A 123 9.45 -14.39 -1.67
N LYS A 124 10.34 -13.40 -1.82
CA LYS A 124 11.78 -13.56 -1.61
C LYS A 124 12.08 -13.97 -0.16
N TYR A 125 11.56 -13.21 0.81
CA TYR A 125 11.92 -13.39 2.22
C TYR A 125 11.13 -14.52 2.91
N ALA A 126 9.93 -14.87 2.43
CA ALA A 126 9.22 -16.06 2.87
C ALA A 126 9.99 -17.35 2.54
N LYS A 127 10.70 -17.39 1.40
CA LYS A 127 11.57 -18.52 1.04
C LYS A 127 12.81 -18.61 1.91
N GLU A 128 13.46 -17.48 2.20
CA GLU A 128 14.68 -17.46 3.03
C GLU A 128 14.42 -18.01 4.45
N GLU A 129 13.26 -17.74 5.06
CA GLU A 129 12.88 -18.35 6.35
C GLU A 129 12.70 -19.88 6.28
N ALA A 130 12.19 -20.40 5.15
CA ALA A 130 11.98 -21.83 4.97
C ALA A 130 13.29 -22.63 4.81
N TYR A 131 14.36 -22.02 4.28
CA TYR A 131 15.67 -22.67 4.12
C TYR A 131 16.56 -22.61 5.37
N LEU A 132 16.28 -21.69 6.30
CA LEU A 132 17.05 -21.54 7.54
C LEU A 132 16.46 -22.32 8.73
N GLY A 133 15.26 -22.88 8.57
CA GLY A 133 14.54 -23.66 9.59
C GLY A 133 14.49 -25.17 9.35
N GLY A 134 15.35 -25.70 8.46
CA GLY A 134 15.44 -27.13 8.14
C GLY A 134 16.75 -27.76 8.60
#